data_AF-A0A022PQ48-F1
#
_entry.id   AF-A0A022PQ48-F1
#
_cell.length_a   1.000
_cell.length_b   1.000
_cell.length_c   1.000
_cell.angle_alpha   90.00
_cell.angle_beta   90.00
_cell.angle_gamma   90.00
#
_symmetry.space_group_name_H-M   'P 1'
#
loop_
_entity.id
_entity.type
_entity.pdbx_description
1 polymer ?
#
loop_
_entity_poly.entity_id
_entity_poly.type
_entity_poly.pdbx_seq_one_letter_code
_entity_poly.pdbx_strand_id
1 'polypeptide(L)'
;MESLLNPDSNSELNLVTSYENSDPVLLSCNSSSDTTHDSQIGGEKQLIEEEEDEEEEELKRLLLPNVDELPEIPRSSVEANFTTYFLPDFMKPGHDQYVHRHANGLCVIGLAPTHVAFKDEGGVTSIDFNVGKSDRSGIKVTGKRKKNAQHFESNTALCKVCTADASYVVRCCVKGSLLEVNETLISQPELLNSVPDREGYIAIMMPRPADWLKAKATLLDSEQYKKLRTEL
;
A
#
# COMPACT_ATOMS: atom_id res chain seq x y z
N MET A 1 -7.94 -61.81 -16.10
CA MET A 1 -9.19 -61.53 -15.36
C MET A 1 -8.99 -60.17 -14.74
N GLU A 2 -9.41 -59.09 -15.41
CA GLU A 2 -10.80 -58.56 -15.36
C GLU A 2 -11.13 -58.09 -13.92
N SER A 3 -11.70 -56.93 -13.66
CA SER A 3 -12.35 -55.91 -14.49
C SER A 3 -12.70 -54.73 -13.57
N LEU A 4 -13.05 -53.61 -14.21
CA LEU A 4 -13.82 -52.46 -13.72
C LEU A 4 -14.79 -52.73 -12.55
N LEU A 5 -15.06 -51.69 -11.73
CA LEU A 5 -16.39 -51.18 -11.37
C LEU A 5 -16.31 -49.99 -10.38
N ASN A 6 -16.97 -48.87 -10.73
CA ASN A 6 -17.45 -47.83 -9.80
C ASN A 6 -18.70 -48.37 -9.05
N PRO A 7 -19.08 -47.80 -7.87
CA PRO A 7 -20.18 -46.82 -7.88
C PRO A 7 -20.18 -45.74 -6.76
N ASP A 8 -20.86 -44.63 -7.08
CA ASP A 8 -21.58 -43.60 -6.32
C ASP A 8 -21.55 -43.52 -4.77
N SER A 9 -21.44 -42.29 -4.24
CA SER A 9 -22.45 -41.71 -3.32
C SER A 9 -22.28 -40.20 -3.05
N ASN A 10 -23.42 -39.52 -3.11
CA ASN A 10 -23.73 -38.10 -2.90
C ASN A 10 -23.30 -37.50 -1.55
N SER A 11 -22.94 -36.21 -1.55
CA SER A 11 -23.73 -35.19 -0.84
C SER A 11 -23.36 -33.77 -1.30
N GLU A 12 -24.31 -33.16 -2.00
CA GLU A 12 -24.37 -31.74 -2.34
C GLU A 12 -24.69 -30.90 -1.10
N LEU A 13 -24.19 -29.66 -1.04
CA LEU A 13 -24.94 -28.50 -0.56
C LEU A 13 -24.44 -27.27 -1.35
N ASN A 14 -25.24 -26.90 -2.35
CA ASN A 14 -25.07 -25.71 -3.18
C ASN A 14 -25.61 -24.48 -2.44
N LEU A 15 -24.83 -23.39 -2.52
CA LEU A 15 -25.19 -22.03 -2.16
C LEU A 15 -25.96 -21.42 -3.36
N VAL A 16 -27.23 -21.09 -3.17
CA VAL A 16 -28.03 -20.36 -4.17
C VAL A 16 -28.47 -19.03 -3.58
N THR A 17 -28.06 -17.94 -4.21
CA THR A 17 -28.80 -16.67 -4.18
C THR A 17 -28.83 -16.14 -5.60
N SER A 18 -29.96 -16.34 -6.27
CA SER A 18 -30.29 -15.83 -7.59
C SER A 18 -30.88 -14.43 -7.49
N TYR A 19 -30.30 -13.49 -8.25
CA TYR A 19 -30.96 -12.25 -8.66
C TYR A 19 -31.65 -12.52 -10.00
N GLU A 20 -32.94 -12.17 -10.12
CA GLU A 20 -33.61 -12.04 -11.41
C GLU A 20 -34.45 -10.74 -11.45
N ASN A 21 -34.26 -10.00 -12.54
CA ASN A 21 -35.11 -8.93 -13.05
C ASN A 21 -36.46 -9.48 -13.53
N SER A 22 -37.54 -8.71 -13.44
CA SER A 22 -38.61 -8.60 -14.47
C SER A 22 -39.65 -7.52 -14.12
N ASP A 23 -40.06 -6.80 -15.17
CA ASP A 23 -40.92 -5.61 -15.29
C ASP A 23 -42.39 -5.69 -14.76
N PRO A 24 -43.10 -4.55 -14.67
CA PRO A 24 -44.39 -4.44 -13.97
C PRO A 24 -45.61 -4.77 -14.84
N VAL A 25 -46.64 -5.33 -14.22
CA VAL A 25 -47.94 -5.63 -14.84
C VAL A 25 -48.99 -4.59 -14.42
N LEU A 26 -49.58 -3.90 -15.40
CA LEU A 26 -50.80 -3.11 -15.28
C LEU A 26 -52.06 -4.02 -15.30
N LEU A 27 -53.12 -3.71 -14.53
CA LEU A 27 -54.46 -3.32 -15.05
C LEU A 27 -55.62 -3.34 -13.98
N SER A 28 -56.25 -2.16 -13.80
CA SER A 28 -57.68 -1.83 -13.42
C SER A 28 -58.25 -2.24 -12.04
N CYS A 29 -59.19 -1.52 -11.39
CA CYS A 29 -60.32 -0.74 -11.91
C CYS A 29 -60.87 0.38 -10.96
N ASN A 30 -61.58 1.32 -11.60
CA ASN A 30 -62.35 2.55 -11.26
C ASN A 30 -62.96 2.78 -9.86
N SER A 31 -63.01 4.05 -9.40
CA SER A 31 -64.19 4.94 -9.56
C SER A 31 -64.08 6.33 -8.88
N SER A 32 -64.41 7.37 -9.66
CA SER A 32 -65.14 8.62 -9.32
C SER A 32 -64.59 9.65 -8.32
N SER A 33 -64.19 10.83 -8.83
CA SER A 33 -64.98 12.08 -8.68
C SER A 33 -64.37 13.24 -9.48
N ASP A 34 -65.22 13.89 -10.28
CA ASP A 34 -65.03 15.16 -10.98
C ASP A 34 -64.66 16.30 -10.02
N THR A 35 -63.80 17.25 -10.45
CA THR A 35 -64.24 18.61 -10.85
C THR A 35 -63.03 19.40 -11.36
N THR A 36 -63.23 20.08 -12.49
CA THR A 36 -62.32 20.93 -13.26
C THR A 36 -61.89 22.22 -12.55
N HIS A 37 -60.59 22.56 -12.61
CA HIS A 37 -60.12 23.95 -12.75
C HIS A 37 -58.71 23.97 -13.36
N ASP A 38 -58.68 23.98 -14.69
CA ASP A 38 -57.52 24.11 -15.56
C ASP A 38 -57.19 25.60 -15.69
N SER A 39 -56.07 26.07 -15.13
CA SER A 39 -55.33 27.34 -15.45
C SER A 39 -54.20 27.72 -14.46
N GLN A 40 -53.90 26.95 -13.40
CA GLN A 40 -52.80 27.26 -12.45
C GLN A 40 -51.67 26.20 -12.40
N ILE A 41 -51.80 25.10 -13.15
CA ILE A 41 -50.95 23.91 -13.04
C ILE A 41 -49.55 24.12 -13.64
N GLY A 42 -49.39 25.07 -14.57
CA GLY A 42 -48.09 25.37 -15.19
C GLY A 42 -47.12 26.12 -14.28
N GLY A 43 -47.61 26.92 -13.32
CA GLY A 43 -46.78 27.72 -12.42
C GLY A 43 -46.35 26.98 -11.16
N GLU A 44 -47.24 26.20 -10.54
CA GLU A 44 -46.91 25.40 -9.35
C GLU A 44 -45.96 24.25 -9.69
N LYS A 45 -46.15 23.59 -10.84
CA LYS A 45 -45.24 22.53 -11.29
C LYS A 45 -43.84 23.06 -11.59
N GLN A 46 -43.76 24.29 -12.11
CA GLN A 46 -42.50 24.95 -12.42
C GLN A 46 -41.78 25.45 -11.15
N LEU A 47 -42.51 25.92 -10.14
CA LEU A 47 -41.96 26.28 -8.83
C LEU A 47 -41.43 25.06 -8.06
N ILE A 48 -42.12 23.92 -8.13
CA ILE A 48 -41.67 22.66 -7.50
C ILE A 48 -40.42 22.14 -8.20
N GLU A 49 -40.36 22.19 -9.53
CA GLU A 49 -39.16 21.80 -10.30
C GLU A 49 -37.97 22.74 -10.01
N GLU A 50 -38.20 24.05 -9.84
CA GLU A 50 -37.17 25.03 -9.46
C GLU A 50 -36.67 24.83 -8.01
N GLU A 51 -37.56 24.54 -7.06
CA GLU A 51 -37.18 24.19 -5.68
C GLU A 51 -36.40 22.88 -5.61
N GLU A 52 -36.80 21.86 -6.38
CA GLU A 52 -36.08 20.58 -6.49
C GLU A 52 -34.68 20.76 -7.12
N ASP A 53 -34.55 21.61 -8.14
CA ASP A 53 -33.27 21.94 -8.79
C ASP A 53 -32.33 22.70 -7.83
N GLU A 54 -32.85 23.66 -7.05
CA GLU A 54 -32.07 24.40 -6.05
C GLU A 54 -31.60 23.50 -4.91
N GLU A 55 -32.47 22.62 -4.40
CA GLU A 55 -32.10 21.61 -3.40
C GLU A 55 -31.05 20.64 -3.95
N GLU A 56 -31.16 20.20 -5.21
CA GLU A 56 -30.18 19.33 -5.85
C GLU A 56 -28.82 20.03 -6.01
N GLU A 57 -28.80 21.30 -6.39
CA GLU A 57 -27.57 22.09 -6.50
C GLU A 57 -26.92 22.38 -5.12
N GLU A 58 -27.72 22.64 -4.09
CA GLU A 58 -27.22 22.75 -2.72
C GLU A 58 -26.64 21.41 -2.25
N LEU A 59 -27.34 20.31 -2.53
CA LEU A 59 -26.88 18.96 -2.20
C LEU A 59 -25.59 18.61 -2.94
N LYS A 60 -25.45 18.96 -4.22
CA LYS A 60 -24.21 18.80 -4.98
C LYS A 60 -23.06 19.60 -4.38
N ARG A 61 -23.30 20.85 -3.95
CA ARG A 61 -22.28 21.69 -3.28
C ARG A 61 -21.87 21.13 -1.93
N LEU A 62 -22.78 20.50 -1.19
CA LEU A 62 -22.49 19.88 0.11
C LEU A 62 -21.79 18.51 -0.01
N LEU A 63 -22.14 17.72 -1.03
CA LEU A 63 -21.65 16.34 -1.19
C LEU A 63 -20.37 16.23 -2.03
N LEU A 64 -20.20 17.10 -3.03
CA LEU A 64 -19.07 17.02 -3.95
C LEU A 64 -17.94 17.96 -3.51
N PRO A 65 -16.69 17.49 -3.44
CA PRO A 65 -15.56 18.36 -3.22
C PRO A 65 -15.42 19.33 -4.40
N ASN A 66 -14.95 20.55 -4.11
CA ASN A 66 -14.64 21.52 -5.15
C ASN A 66 -13.55 20.95 -6.07
N VAL A 67 -13.84 20.84 -7.36
CA VAL A 67 -12.92 20.29 -8.36
C VAL A 67 -11.62 21.10 -8.42
N ASP A 68 -11.70 22.42 -8.23
CA ASP A 68 -10.54 23.31 -8.24
C ASP A 68 -9.63 23.13 -7.01
N GLU A 69 -10.10 22.44 -5.97
CA GLU A 69 -9.34 22.12 -4.76
C GLU A 69 -8.72 20.72 -4.78
N LEU A 70 -9.03 19.91 -5.80
CA LEU A 70 -8.44 18.59 -5.95
C LEU A 70 -6.97 18.72 -6.43
N PRO A 71 -6.06 17.89 -5.91
CA PRO A 71 -4.69 17.90 -6.40
C PRO A 71 -4.64 17.41 -7.85
N GLU A 72 -3.81 18.05 -8.68
CA GLU A 72 -3.62 17.67 -10.09
C GLU A 72 -3.22 16.20 -10.26
N ILE A 73 -2.48 15.67 -9.29
CA ILE A 73 -2.01 14.29 -9.27
C ILE A 73 -2.45 13.68 -7.93
N PRO A 74 -3.16 12.54 -7.94
CA PRO A 74 -3.51 11.85 -6.71
C PRO A 74 -2.25 11.41 -5.98
N ARG A 75 -2.32 11.37 -4.64
CA ARG A 75 -1.22 10.87 -3.82
C ARG A 75 -0.86 9.44 -4.23
N SER A 76 0.44 9.14 -4.24
CA SER A 76 0.90 7.78 -4.50
C SER A 76 0.51 6.81 -3.37
N SER A 77 0.53 5.51 -3.66
CA SER A 77 0.25 4.47 -2.66
C SER A 77 1.18 4.55 -1.44
N VAL A 78 2.43 4.99 -1.63
CA VAL A 78 3.37 5.17 -0.52
C VAL A 78 2.95 6.36 0.35
N GLU A 79 2.67 7.52 -0.26
CA GLU A 79 2.27 8.74 0.45
C GLU A 79 0.92 8.61 1.16
N ALA A 80 -0.01 7.84 0.58
CA ALA A 80 -1.33 7.64 1.17
C ALA A 80 -1.32 6.64 2.34
N ASN A 81 -0.52 5.57 2.25
CA ASN A 81 -0.61 4.44 3.20
C ASN A 81 0.53 4.37 4.21
N PHE A 82 1.63 5.11 4.01
CA PHE A 82 2.82 5.00 4.83
C PHE A 82 3.28 6.35 5.38
N THR A 83 3.84 6.31 6.58
CA THR A 83 4.66 7.41 7.12
C THR A 83 6.12 7.06 6.94
N THR A 84 6.87 7.89 6.22
CA THR A 84 8.31 7.67 5.98
C THR A 84 9.13 8.27 7.10
N TYR A 85 10.10 7.49 7.56
CA TYR A 85 11.14 7.92 8.47
C TYR A 85 12.52 7.61 7.89
N PHE A 86 13.54 8.32 8.33
CA PHE A 86 14.90 8.21 7.83
C PHE A 86 15.90 7.97 8.95
N LEU A 87 16.92 7.19 8.63
CA LEU A 87 18.04 6.85 9.49
C LEU A 87 19.32 7.33 8.79
N PRO A 88 19.77 8.58 9.02
CA PRO A 88 20.97 9.11 8.40
C PRO A 88 22.23 8.45 9.00
N ASP A 89 23.27 8.30 8.18
CA ASP A 89 24.62 7.87 8.58
C ASP A 89 24.61 6.56 9.40
N PHE A 90 23.76 5.60 9.03
CA PHE A 90 23.55 4.42 9.86
C PHE A 90 24.80 3.54 9.91
N MET A 91 25.44 3.50 11.08
CA MET A 91 26.75 2.86 11.36
C MET A 91 27.95 3.52 10.67
N LYS A 92 27.77 4.16 9.51
CA LYS A 92 28.81 4.80 8.71
C LYS A 92 28.28 6.07 8.03
N PRO A 93 29.10 7.11 7.83
CA PRO A 93 28.69 8.32 7.11
C PRO A 93 28.20 8.01 5.69
N GLY A 94 27.08 8.61 5.28
CA GLY A 94 26.44 8.43 3.98
C GLY A 94 25.60 7.15 3.83
N HIS A 95 25.55 6.29 4.85
CA HIS A 95 24.75 5.05 4.81
C HIS A 95 23.31 5.28 5.25
N ASP A 96 22.59 6.08 4.47
CA ASP A 96 21.22 6.47 4.79
C ASP A 96 20.18 5.45 4.37
N GLN A 97 19.27 5.12 5.28
CA GLN A 97 18.16 4.22 4.99
C GLN A 97 16.84 4.86 5.36
N TYR A 98 15.77 4.45 4.68
CA TYR A 98 14.42 4.84 5.07
C TYR A 98 13.67 3.66 5.68
N VAL A 99 12.63 4.00 6.46
CA VAL A 99 11.64 3.08 7.00
C VAL A 99 10.25 3.64 6.70
N HIS A 100 9.51 3.03 5.78
CA HIS A 100 8.10 3.32 5.58
C HIS A 100 7.27 2.54 6.60
N ARG A 101 6.55 3.24 7.46
CA ARG A 101 5.68 2.66 8.47
C ARG A 101 4.23 2.66 8.00
N HIS A 102 3.64 1.48 7.88
CA HIS A 102 2.20 1.32 7.66
C HIS A 102 1.41 1.36 8.98
N ALA A 103 0.13 1.74 8.93
CA ALA A 103 -0.77 1.73 10.08
C ALA A 103 -0.90 0.33 10.73
N ASN A 104 -0.88 -0.73 9.91
CA ASN A 104 -0.94 -2.13 10.36
C ASN A 104 0.32 -2.62 11.08
N GLY A 105 1.32 -1.76 11.28
CA GLY A 105 2.53 -2.10 12.02
C GLY A 105 3.67 -2.70 11.19
N LEU A 106 3.49 -2.84 9.87
CA LEU A 106 4.55 -3.23 8.94
C LEU A 106 5.52 -2.07 8.71
N CYS A 107 6.80 -2.43 8.57
CA CYS A 107 7.88 -1.52 8.19
C CYS A 107 8.51 -2.01 6.89
N VAL A 108 8.51 -1.18 5.86
CA VAL A 108 9.28 -1.42 4.63
C VAL A 108 10.59 -0.65 4.73
N ILE A 109 11.71 -1.30 4.46
CA ILE A 109 13.06 -0.74 4.57
C ILE A 109 13.67 -0.65 3.20
N GLY A 110 14.39 0.44 2.94
CA GLY A 110 15.20 0.60 1.74
C GLY A 110 16.28 1.67 1.89
N LEU A 111 16.94 1.99 0.78
CA LEU A 111 17.98 3.01 0.74
C LEU A 111 17.38 4.39 0.57
N ALA A 112 17.82 5.35 1.40
CA ALA A 112 17.35 6.72 1.27
C ALA A 112 18.02 7.40 0.06
N PRO A 113 17.39 8.45 -0.53
CA PRO A 113 17.88 9.08 -1.76
C PRO A 113 19.31 9.60 -1.71
N THR A 114 19.83 10.00 -0.54
CA THR A 114 21.20 10.51 -0.41
C THR A 114 22.22 9.45 -0.01
N HIS A 115 21.85 8.16 -0.04
CA HIS A 115 22.76 7.07 0.27
C HIS A 115 23.96 7.05 -0.68
N VAL A 116 25.15 6.79 -0.15
CA VAL A 116 26.43 6.82 -0.88
C VAL A 116 26.46 5.90 -2.12
N ALA A 117 25.78 4.74 -2.06
CA ALA A 117 25.69 3.82 -3.20
C ALA A 117 25.08 4.44 -4.48
N PHE A 118 24.29 5.50 -4.37
CA PHE A 118 23.72 6.20 -5.53
C PHE A 118 24.65 7.28 -6.10
N LYS A 119 25.73 7.61 -5.39
CA LYS A 119 26.72 8.62 -5.82
C LYS A 119 27.87 8.02 -6.63
N ASP A 120 28.10 6.72 -6.50
CA ASP A 120 29.13 6.01 -7.25
C ASP A 120 28.80 5.99 -8.75
N GLU A 121 29.83 6.06 -9.60
CA GLU A 121 29.66 6.03 -11.05
C GLU A 121 29.02 4.70 -11.48
N GLY A 122 27.89 4.79 -12.20
CA GLY A 122 27.10 3.62 -12.62
C GLY A 122 26.09 3.12 -11.59
N GLY A 123 26.04 3.69 -10.38
CA GLY A 123 25.06 3.35 -9.35
C GLY A 123 25.15 1.91 -8.86
N VAL A 124 24.03 1.37 -8.40
CA VAL A 124 23.94 -0.01 -7.91
C VAL A 124 24.01 -1.00 -9.08
N THR A 125 24.93 -1.95 -9.00
CA THR A 125 25.18 -2.97 -10.05
C THR A 125 24.72 -4.37 -9.65
N SER A 126 24.69 -4.68 -8.36
CA SER A 126 24.22 -5.98 -7.87
C SER A 126 23.84 -5.95 -6.39
N ILE A 127 22.99 -6.89 -5.96
CA ILE A 127 22.59 -7.06 -4.57
C ILE A 127 22.82 -8.51 -4.15
N ASP A 128 23.45 -8.70 -2.98
CA ASP A 128 23.71 -10.00 -2.38
C ASP A 128 23.00 -10.13 -1.02
N PHE A 129 21.96 -10.96 -0.95
CA PHE A 129 21.24 -11.28 0.29
C PHE A 129 21.94 -12.32 1.17
N ASN A 130 23.09 -12.87 0.72
CA ASN A 130 23.92 -13.74 1.52
C ASN A 130 24.85 -12.95 2.45
N VAL A 131 24.30 -12.61 3.62
CA VAL A 131 25.01 -11.84 4.64
C VAL A 131 25.49 -12.74 5.78
N GLY A 132 26.78 -13.10 5.71
CA GLY A 132 27.47 -13.87 6.74
C GLY A 132 27.31 -15.37 6.52
N LYS A 133 26.56 -16.05 7.40
CA LYS A 133 26.36 -17.52 7.36
C LYS A 133 24.96 -17.94 6.88
N SER A 134 24.11 -17.00 6.47
CA SER A 134 22.74 -17.28 6.08
C SER A 134 22.29 -16.33 4.98
N ASP A 135 21.66 -16.92 3.97
CA ASP A 135 20.98 -16.20 2.91
C ASP A 135 19.58 -15.78 3.36
N ARG A 136 19.27 -14.50 3.19
CA ARG A 136 17.97 -13.93 3.57
C ARG A 136 16.88 -14.20 2.55
N SER A 137 17.24 -14.42 1.28
CA SER A 137 16.29 -14.78 0.22
C SER A 137 15.62 -16.14 0.47
N GLY A 138 16.32 -17.06 1.13
CA GLY A 138 15.75 -18.35 1.52
C GLY A 138 14.67 -18.30 2.61
N ILE A 139 14.42 -17.14 3.24
CA ILE A 139 13.49 -17.01 4.36
C ILE A 139 12.07 -16.81 3.84
N LYS A 140 11.27 -17.89 3.85
CA LYS A 140 9.85 -17.85 3.48
C LYS A 140 8.96 -17.97 4.71
N VAL A 141 8.32 -16.86 5.07
CA VAL A 141 7.40 -16.78 6.21
C VAL A 141 6.00 -17.24 5.79
N THR A 142 5.41 -18.15 6.56
CA THR A 142 4.11 -18.76 6.20
C THR A 142 3.09 -18.75 7.34
N GLY A 143 1.81 -18.59 6.97
CA GLY A 143 0.64 -18.71 7.85
C GLY A 143 0.47 -17.58 8.87
N LYS A 144 -0.71 -17.55 9.52
CA LYS A 144 -1.09 -16.53 10.53
C LYS A 144 -0.08 -16.39 11.68
N ARG A 145 0.63 -17.47 12.02
CA ARG A 145 1.63 -17.50 13.10
C ARG A 145 3.05 -17.14 12.64
N LYS A 146 3.23 -16.70 11.39
CA LYS A 146 4.53 -16.33 10.80
C LYS A 146 5.60 -17.39 11.01
N LYS A 147 5.28 -18.64 10.67
CA LYS A 147 6.21 -19.76 10.80
C LYS A 147 7.45 -19.46 9.97
N ASN A 148 8.63 -19.79 10.50
CA ASN A 148 9.97 -19.52 9.94
C ASN A 148 10.43 -18.05 9.96
N ALA A 149 9.63 -17.11 10.47
CA ALA A 149 10.08 -15.73 10.59
C ALA A 149 11.26 -15.63 11.57
N GLN A 150 12.37 -15.09 11.09
CA GLN A 150 13.55 -14.84 11.90
C GLN A 150 13.40 -13.50 12.62
N HIS A 151 13.77 -13.45 13.90
CA HIS A 151 13.78 -12.22 14.66
C HIS A 151 15.15 -11.55 14.55
N PHE A 152 15.19 -10.33 14.07
CA PHE A 152 16.40 -9.54 13.86
C PHE A 152 16.44 -8.34 14.79
N GLU A 153 17.68 -7.92 15.11
CA GLU A 153 17.97 -6.67 15.79
C GLU A 153 18.07 -5.53 14.77
N SER A 154 17.97 -4.28 15.22
CA SER A 154 18.01 -3.11 14.33
C SER A 154 19.28 -3.02 13.48
N ASN A 155 20.41 -3.50 13.98
CA ASN A 155 21.69 -3.48 13.28
C ASN A 155 21.99 -4.79 12.51
N THR A 156 21.09 -5.78 12.49
CA THR A 156 21.30 -7.01 11.72
C THR A 156 21.40 -6.69 10.22
N ALA A 157 22.40 -7.26 9.55
CA ALA A 157 22.60 -7.09 8.11
C ALA A 157 21.51 -7.83 7.31
N LEU A 158 20.99 -7.19 6.27
CA LEU A 158 19.98 -7.72 5.36
C LEU A 158 20.59 -8.17 4.04
N CYS A 159 21.35 -7.28 3.39
CA CYS A 159 22.05 -7.56 2.15
C CYS A 159 23.31 -6.70 2.03
N LYS A 160 24.11 -6.99 1.01
CA LYS A 160 25.16 -6.11 0.50
C LYS A 160 24.68 -5.55 -0.83
N VAL A 161 24.70 -4.23 -0.95
CA VAL A 161 24.48 -3.50 -2.19
C VAL A 161 25.85 -3.19 -2.77
N CYS A 162 26.10 -3.64 -3.99
CA CYS A 162 27.39 -3.47 -4.66
C CYS A 162 27.26 -2.44 -5.78
N THR A 163 28.27 -1.58 -5.88
CA THR A 163 28.49 -0.65 -7.00
C THR A 163 29.71 -1.14 -7.79
N ALA A 164 30.18 -0.38 -8.78
CA ALA A 164 31.41 -0.73 -9.49
C ALA A 164 32.64 -0.75 -8.57
N ASP A 165 32.68 0.17 -7.60
CA ASP A 165 33.87 0.44 -6.79
C ASP A 165 33.79 -0.10 -5.35
N ALA A 166 32.57 -0.29 -4.82
CA ALA A 166 32.38 -0.55 -3.40
C ALA A 166 31.19 -1.49 -3.11
N SER A 167 31.10 -1.90 -1.84
CA SER A 167 29.94 -2.63 -1.32
C SER A 167 29.48 -2.06 0.02
N TYR A 168 28.16 -1.95 0.17
CA TYR A 168 27.48 -1.29 1.27
C TYR A 168 26.55 -2.27 1.97
N VAL A 169 26.71 -2.43 3.28
CA VAL A 169 25.86 -3.33 4.06
C VAL A 169 24.59 -2.60 4.48
N VAL A 170 23.46 -3.09 3.99
CA VAL A 170 22.11 -2.63 4.36
C VAL A 170 21.65 -3.40 5.58
N ARG A 171 20.91 -2.74 6.48
CA ARG A 171 20.57 -3.26 7.80
C ARG A 171 19.09 -3.03 8.14
N CYS A 172 18.60 -3.79 9.11
CA CYS A 172 17.17 -3.86 9.44
C CYS A 172 16.54 -2.55 9.91
N CYS A 173 17.30 -1.59 10.45
CA CYS A 173 16.82 -0.33 11.05
C CYS A 173 15.94 -0.49 12.30
N VAL A 174 15.08 -1.51 12.34
CA VAL A 174 14.13 -1.80 13.41
C VAL A 174 14.29 -3.23 13.89
N LYS A 175 14.12 -3.44 15.19
CA LYS A 175 14.07 -4.79 15.78
C LYS A 175 12.71 -5.41 15.49
N GLY A 176 12.68 -6.63 14.96
CA GLY A 176 11.42 -7.26 14.56
C GLY A 176 11.58 -8.58 13.82
N SER A 177 10.45 -9.13 13.37
CA SER A 177 10.45 -10.32 12.51
C SER A 177 10.65 -9.92 11.04
N LEU A 178 11.62 -10.52 10.37
CA LEU A 178 11.74 -10.45 8.91
C LEU A 178 10.61 -11.26 8.28
N LEU A 179 9.85 -10.63 7.39
CA LEU A 179 8.76 -11.29 6.64
C LEU A 179 9.18 -11.61 5.22
N GLU A 180 9.90 -10.69 4.58
CA GLU A 180 10.21 -10.75 3.17
C GLU A 180 11.46 -9.92 2.87
N VAL A 181 12.25 -10.39 1.90
CA VAL A 181 13.26 -9.59 1.20
C VAL A 181 12.90 -9.52 -0.27
N ASN A 182 13.28 -8.45 -0.94
CA ASN A 182 12.97 -8.27 -2.34
C ASN A 182 13.93 -9.08 -3.23
N GLU A 183 13.57 -10.35 -3.48
CA GLU A 183 14.37 -11.27 -4.30
C GLU A 183 14.54 -10.79 -5.75
N THR A 184 13.64 -9.92 -6.25
CA THR A 184 13.73 -9.40 -7.63
C THR A 184 14.99 -8.58 -7.85
N LEU A 185 15.53 -7.95 -6.80
CA LEU A 185 16.78 -7.19 -6.85
C LEU A 185 18.00 -8.05 -7.20
N ILE A 186 17.93 -9.38 -7.02
CA ILE A 186 18.99 -10.29 -7.45
C ILE A 186 19.08 -10.31 -8.97
N SER A 187 17.94 -10.28 -9.66
CA SER A 187 17.85 -10.26 -11.12
C SER A 187 17.79 -8.85 -11.72
N GLN A 188 17.29 -7.87 -10.96
CA GLN A 188 16.96 -6.51 -11.41
C GLN A 188 17.49 -5.46 -10.42
N PRO A 189 18.81 -5.32 -10.27
CA PRO A 189 19.42 -4.36 -9.36
C PRO A 189 19.08 -2.89 -9.70
N GLU A 190 18.72 -2.59 -10.95
CA GLU A 190 18.37 -1.27 -11.46
C GLU A 190 17.13 -0.65 -10.81
N LEU A 191 16.28 -1.45 -10.15
CA LEU A 191 15.13 -0.94 -9.38
C LEU A 191 15.57 -0.03 -8.24
N LEU A 192 16.75 -0.28 -7.64
CA LEU A 192 17.32 0.60 -6.63
C LEU A 192 17.75 1.95 -7.21
N ASN A 193 18.13 2.01 -8.48
CA ASN A 193 18.56 3.26 -9.11
C ASN A 193 17.37 4.08 -9.61
N SER A 194 16.32 3.41 -10.10
CA SER A 194 15.16 4.05 -10.75
C SER A 194 14.02 4.38 -9.79
N VAL A 195 13.67 3.46 -8.89
CA VAL A 195 12.51 3.58 -7.99
C VAL A 195 12.82 3.04 -6.58
N PRO A 196 13.87 3.57 -5.90
CA PRO A 196 14.37 3.03 -4.63
C PRO A 196 13.35 3.01 -3.50
N ASP A 197 12.39 3.94 -3.49
CA ASP A 197 11.36 4.09 -2.46
C ASP A 197 10.09 3.26 -2.73
N ARG A 198 10.01 2.60 -3.90
CA ARG A 198 8.86 1.79 -4.32
C ARG A 198 9.27 0.35 -4.59
N GLU A 199 9.50 0.01 -5.85
CA GLU A 199 9.85 -1.37 -6.27
C GLU A 199 11.27 -1.75 -5.84
N GLY A 200 12.12 -0.76 -5.55
CA GLY A 200 13.46 -0.93 -5.02
C GLY A 200 13.54 -1.18 -3.50
N TYR A 201 12.44 -1.47 -2.80
CA TYR A 201 12.52 -1.80 -1.37
C TYR A 201 13.43 -3.01 -1.11
N ILE A 202 14.04 -3.07 0.06
CA ILE A 202 14.98 -4.14 0.43
C ILE A 202 14.28 -5.25 1.22
N ALA A 203 13.49 -4.88 2.23
CA ALA A 203 12.87 -5.84 3.13
C ALA A 203 11.58 -5.33 3.78
N ILE A 204 10.72 -6.27 4.15
CA ILE A 204 9.52 -6.02 4.95
C ILE A 204 9.71 -6.66 6.33
N MET A 205 9.63 -5.81 7.36
CA MET A 205 9.78 -6.17 8.76
C MET A 205 8.46 -5.96 9.51
N MET A 206 8.22 -6.78 10.54
CA MET A 206 7.17 -6.51 11.53
C MET A 206 7.78 -6.36 12.93
N PRO A 207 8.01 -5.12 13.41
CA PRO A 207 8.41 -4.86 14.78
C PRO A 207 7.26 -5.10 15.77
N ARG A 208 7.60 -5.39 17.03
CA ARG A 208 6.61 -5.32 18.12
C ARG A 208 6.31 -3.86 18.45
N PRO A 209 5.13 -3.52 18.99
CA PRO A 209 4.79 -2.13 19.34
C PRO A 209 5.85 -1.44 20.23
N ALA A 210 6.36 -2.14 21.25
CA ALA A 210 7.40 -1.60 22.13
C ALA A 210 8.75 -1.37 21.41
N ASP A 211 9.12 -2.26 20.49
CA ASP A 211 10.37 -2.14 19.71
C ASP A 211 10.27 -0.99 18.69
N TRP A 212 9.08 -0.77 18.12
CA TRP A 212 8.82 0.38 17.26
C TRP A 212 8.96 1.71 17.99
N LEU A 213 8.40 1.84 19.19
CA LEU A 213 8.52 3.10 19.96
C LEU A 213 9.98 3.48 20.21
N LYS A 214 10.83 2.49 20.49
CA LYS A 214 12.27 2.69 20.65
C LYS A 214 12.95 3.14 19.36
N ALA A 215 12.64 2.49 18.24
CA ALA A 215 13.21 2.85 16.94
C ALA A 215 12.73 4.24 16.46
N LYS A 216 11.45 4.56 16.68
CA LYS A 216 10.88 5.87 16.30
C LYS A 216 11.58 7.03 17.00
N ALA A 217 12.05 6.84 18.22
CA ALA A 217 12.77 7.89 18.97
C ALA A 217 14.11 8.29 18.34
N THR A 218 14.71 7.44 17.50
CA THR A 218 16.00 7.71 16.82
C THR A 218 15.85 8.04 15.33
N LEU A 219 14.64 7.88 14.79
CA LEU A 219 14.30 8.07 13.39
C LEU A 219 13.92 9.54 13.13
N LEU A 220 14.36 10.08 12.00
CA LEU A 220 13.96 11.41 11.53
C LEU A 220 12.71 11.33 10.67
N ASP A 221 11.85 12.33 10.72
CA ASP A 221 10.80 12.49 9.71
C ASP A 221 11.36 13.07 8.39
N SER A 222 10.50 13.15 7.37
CA SER A 222 10.87 13.66 6.05
C SER A 222 11.39 15.10 6.05
N GLU A 223 10.85 15.97 6.90
CA GLU A 223 11.24 17.38 6.94
C GLU A 223 12.60 17.54 7.62
N GLN A 224 12.79 16.87 8.76
CA GLN A 224 14.05 16.81 9.50
C GLN A 224 15.18 16.24 8.63
N TYR A 225 14.90 15.16 7.90
CA TYR A 225 15.89 14.54 7.04
C TYR A 225 16.28 15.43 5.86
N LYS A 226 15.30 16.06 5.19
CA LYS A 226 15.58 17.03 4.11
C LYS A 226 16.42 18.19 4.61
N LYS A 227 16.11 18.74 5.78
CA LYS A 227 16.90 19.83 6.38
C LYS A 227 18.34 19.39 6.62
N LEU A 228 18.54 18.24 7.25
CA LEU A 228 19.87 17.67 7.53
C LEU A 228 20.70 17.46 6.24
N ARG A 229 20.07 17.03 5.14
CA ARG A 229 20.75 16.73 3.88
C ARG A 229 20.83 17.88 2.88
N THR A 230 20.07 18.95 3.08
CA THR A 230 20.20 20.20 2.29
C THR A 230 21.29 21.11 2.86
N GLU A 231 21.62 20.97 4.15
CA GLU A 231 22.66 21.72 4.85
C GLU A 231 24.08 21.11 4.70
N LEU A 232 24.26 20.11 3.83
CA LEU A 232 25.52 19.40 3.53
C LEU A 232 25.86 19.48 2.05
#